data_AF-A0A6H5HAB4-F1
#
_entry.id   AF-A0A6H5HAB4-F1
#
_cell.length_a   1.000
_cell.length_b   1.000
_cell.length_c   1.000
_cell.angle_alpha   90.00
_cell.angle_beta   90.00
_cell.angle_gamma   90.00
#
_symmetry.space_group_name_H-M   'P 1'
#
loop_
_entity.id
_entity.type
_entity.pdbx_description
1 polymer ?
#
loop_
_entity_poly.entity_id
_entity_poly.type
_entity_poly.pdbx_seq_one_letter_code
_entity_poly.pdbx_strand_id
1 'polypeptide(L)'
;MSEMDVDKSADFQIEDIASEYGNSQEPYSNFIDRYFTARYAVDVRHPTDDYRILVHSNRVCIVTLAPSHELLANETAVDSVSFQVSENRNTLNTKISGKRKHNAQRVQPNTAIAIVSCSGEQSKSYKLVPGVHGKLLEMNKELLERPNLILEDPSEKGYLAIILPDPSQVEALKKNLLTPQDYEEFVKNRSNSVG
;
A
#
# COMPACT_ATOMS: atom_id res chain seq x y z
N MET A 1 -6.18 -66.05 -38.62
CA MET A 1 -5.22 -65.04 -38.11
C MET A 1 -5.86 -64.43 -36.89
N SER A 2 -5.45 -64.91 -35.73
CA SER A 2 -5.83 -64.41 -34.40
C SER A 2 -5.06 -63.14 -34.10
N GLU A 3 -5.74 -62.09 -33.67
CA GLU A 3 -5.23 -60.88 -32.99
C GLU A 3 -6.42 -59.93 -32.82
N MET A 4 -6.72 -59.27 -31.73
CA MET A 4 -6.30 -59.29 -30.33
C MET A 4 -7.35 -58.41 -29.62
N ASP A 5 -7.81 -58.80 -28.44
CA ASP A 5 -8.59 -57.93 -27.56
C ASP A 5 -7.83 -56.63 -27.28
N VAL A 6 -8.51 -55.49 -27.42
CA VAL A 6 -8.12 -54.26 -26.72
C VAL A 6 -9.33 -53.78 -25.93
N ASP A 7 -9.49 -54.41 -24.77
CA ASP A 7 -10.03 -53.72 -23.62
C ASP A 7 -9.03 -52.63 -23.20
N LYS A 8 -9.54 -51.41 -23.03
CA LYS A 8 -9.13 -50.42 -22.03
C LYS A 8 -9.84 -49.10 -22.34
N SER A 9 -11.12 -49.03 -22.02
CA SER A 9 -11.70 -47.77 -21.56
C SER A 9 -11.15 -47.51 -20.15
N ALA A 10 -9.92 -47.00 -20.07
CA ALA A 10 -9.42 -46.39 -18.86
C ALA A 10 -9.98 -44.96 -18.81
N ASP A 11 -11.14 -44.79 -18.18
CA ASP A 11 -11.59 -43.49 -17.72
C ASP A 11 -10.55 -42.97 -16.72
N PHE A 12 -9.63 -42.13 -17.20
CA PHE A 12 -8.82 -41.31 -16.32
C PHE A 12 -9.73 -40.22 -15.76
N GLN A 13 -10.33 -40.49 -14.60
CA GLN A 13 -10.90 -39.42 -13.79
C GLN A 13 -9.74 -38.53 -13.32
N ILE A 14 -9.64 -37.33 -13.91
CA ILE A 14 -8.85 -36.25 -13.30
C ILE A 14 -9.68 -35.80 -12.11
N GLU A 15 -9.26 -36.21 -10.91
CA GLU A 15 -9.83 -35.66 -9.68
C GLU A 15 -9.63 -34.15 -9.68
N ASP A 16 -10.72 -33.43 -9.42
CA ASP A 16 -10.71 -31.98 -9.36
C ASP A 16 -9.77 -31.55 -8.22
N ILE A 17 -8.68 -30.84 -8.56
CA ILE A 17 -7.71 -30.29 -7.61
C ILE A 17 -8.41 -29.43 -6.54
N ALA A 18 -9.62 -28.91 -6.83
CA ALA A 18 -10.46 -28.22 -5.86
C ALA A 18 -10.80 -29.07 -4.62
N SER A 19 -10.85 -30.40 -4.74
CA SER A 19 -11.17 -31.32 -3.65
C SER A 19 -10.01 -31.57 -2.68
N GLU A 20 -8.77 -31.25 -3.07
CA GLU A 20 -7.57 -31.33 -2.23
C GLU A 20 -7.44 -30.14 -1.27
N TYR A 21 -8.24 -29.07 -1.46
CA TYR A 21 -8.36 -27.97 -0.51
C TYR A 21 -9.28 -28.34 0.66
N GLY A 22 -8.92 -29.44 1.33
CA GLY A 22 -9.47 -29.84 2.61
C GLY A 22 -9.14 -28.80 3.68
N ASN A 23 -10.14 -28.00 4.03
CA ASN A 23 -10.44 -27.51 5.38
C ASN A 23 -9.24 -27.20 6.31
N SER A 24 -8.29 -26.36 5.87
CA SER A 24 -7.35 -25.72 6.80
C SER A 24 -7.99 -24.44 7.33
N GLN A 25 -8.69 -24.55 8.46
CA GLN A 25 -9.00 -23.41 9.34
C GLN A 25 -7.72 -22.95 10.06
N GLU A 26 -6.65 -22.65 9.31
CA GLU A 26 -5.58 -21.80 9.82
C GLU A 26 -5.88 -20.39 9.33
N PRO A 27 -5.96 -19.38 10.22
CA PRO A 27 -6.22 -18.03 9.81
C PRO A 27 -5.17 -17.64 8.76
N TYR A 28 -5.61 -16.97 7.69
CA TYR A 28 -4.78 -16.40 6.62
C TYR A 28 -3.76 -15.34 7.10
N SER A 29 -3.39 -15.38 8.38
CA SER A 29 -2.46 -14.52 9.13
C SER A 29 -1.03 -14.51 8.59
N ASN A 30 -0.73 -15.18 7.47
CA ASN A 30 0.65 -15.36 7.04
C ASN A 30 0.94 -14.90 5.61
N PHE A 31 -0.02 -14.40 4.81
CA PHE A 31 0.35 -13.90 3.47
C PHE A 31 1.11 -12.57 3.55
N ILE A 32 0.58 -11.60 4.31
CA ILE A 32 1.23 -10.30 4.49
C ILE A 32 2.59 -10.49 5.17
N ASP A 33 2.65 -11.23 6.27
CA ASP A 33 3.89 -11.41 7.03
C ASP A 33 4.95 -12.24 6.28
N ARG A 34 4.54 -13.16 5.38
CA ARG A 34 5.49 -13.91 4.54
C ARG A 34 6.15 -13.05 3.48
N TYR A 35 5.42 -12.10 2.91
CA TYR A 35 5.87 -11.41 1.70
C TYR A 35 6.13 -9.93 1.89
N PHE A 36 5.61 -9.30 2.93
CA PHE A 36 5.76 -7.88 3.19
C PHE A 36 6.53 -7.64 4.48
N THR A 37 7.42 -6.66 4.41
CA THR A 37 8.13 -6.12 5.56
C THR A 37 7.65 -4.70 5.81
N ALA A 38 7.08 -4.44 6.99
CA ALA A 38 6.66 -3.11 7.38
C ALA A 38 7.86 -2.21 7.73
N ARG A 39 7.81 -0.98 7.22
CA ARG A 39 8.75 0.11 7.49
C ARG A 39 7.99 1.42 7.65
N TYR A 40 8.58 2.39 8.33
CA TYR A 40 7.89 3.65 8.66
C TYR A 40 8.73 4.86 8.26
N ALA A 41 8.11 5.77 7.51
CA ALA A 41 8.65 7.10 7.24
C ALA A 41 7.97 8.06 8.22
N VAL A 42 8.72 8.61 9.16
CA VAL A 42 8.18 9.51 10.20
C VAL A 42 8.50 10.96 9.91
N ASP A 43 7.62 11.86 10.35
CA ASP A 43 7.73 13.31 10.24
C ASP A 43 8.15 13.79 8.83
N VAL A 44 7.56 13.21 7.78
CA VAL A 44 8.05 13.36 6.39
C VAL A 44 8.08 14.81 5.94
N ARG A 45 7.04 15.60 6.25
CA ARG A 45 7.03 17.05 6.03
C ARG A 45 6.99 17.87 7.31
N HIS A 46 6.36 17.35 8.34
CA HIS A 46 6.19 17.98 9.64
C HIS A 46 5.88 16.91 10.68
N PRO A 47 5.94 17.25 11.99
CA PRO A 47 5.57 16.30 13.04
C PRO A 47 4.23 15.63 12.76
N THR A 48 4.15 14.32 12.99
CA THR A 48 2.95 13.46 12.81
C THR A 48 2.50 13.26 11.36
N ASP A 49 3.30 13.66 10.37
CA ASP A 49 3.13 13.28 8.96
C ASP A 49 3.79 11.93 8.68
N ASP A 50 3.26 10.88 9.31
CA ASP A 50 3.87 9.55 9.37
C ASP A 50 3.23 8.55 8.39
N TYR A 51 4.04 7.81 7.64
CA TYR A 51 3.58 6.84 6.65
C TYR A 51 4.14 5.45 6.94
N ARG A 52 3.30 4.44 6.69
CA ARG A 52 3.71 3.04 6.72
C ARG A 52 3.94 2.56 5.29
N ILE A 53 5.07 1.90 5.10
CA ILE A 53 5.55 1.38 3.82
C ILE A 53 5.65 -0.14 3.95
N LEU A 54 4.76 -0.87 3.26
CA LEU A 54 4.81 -2.32 3.19
C LEU A 54 5.68 -2.71 2.00
N VAL A 55 6.88 -3.23 2.29
CA VAL A 55 7.87 -3.61 1.26
C VAL A 55 7.68 -5.09 0.92
N HIS A 56 7.17 -5.39 -0.27
CA HIS A 56 7.02 -6.75 -0.76
C HIS A 56 8.38 -7.39 -1.10
N SER A 57 8.45 -8.72 -1.11
CA SER A 57 9.65 -9.51 -1.45
C SER A 57 10.21 -9.21 -2.86
N ASN A 58 9.33 -8.84 -3.81
CA ASN A 58 9.69 -8.36 -5.15
C ASN A 58 10.08 -6.86 -5.20
N ARG A 59 10.24 -6.22 -4.03
CA ARG A 59 10.61 -4.82 -3.81
C ARG A 59 9.56 -3.77 -4.14
N VAL A 60 8.34 -4.15 -4.54
CA VAL A 60 7.23 -3.19 -4.65
C VAL A 60 6.85 -2.71 -3.25
N CYS A 61 6.57 -1.42 -3.12
CA CYS A 61 6.12 -0.80 -1.88
C CYS A 61 4.65 -0.42 -1.98
N ILE A 62 3.87 -0.77 -0.95
CA ILE A 62 2.53 -0.21 -0.73
C ILE A 62 2.66 0.89 0.32
N VAL A 63 2.15 2.07 0.02
CA VAL A 63 2.16 3.24 0.91
C VAL A 63 0.80 3.38 1.57
N THR A 64 0.79 3.45 2.90
CA THR A 64 -0.39 3.67 3.73
C THR A 64 -0.07 4.72 4.80
N LEU A 65 -1.10 5.21 5.49
CA LEU A 65 -0.86 6.02 6.69
C LEU A 65 -0.26 5.17 7.81
N ALA A 66 0.65 5.74 8.59
CA ALA A 66 1.08 5.12 9.84
C ALA A 66 0.05 5.41 10.95
N PRO A 67 -0.07 4.55 11.97
CA PRO A 67 -1.05 4.75 13.06
C PRO A 67 -1.01 6.11 13.77
N SER A 68 0.15 6.77 13.85
CA SER A 68 0.29 8.10 14.47
C SER A 68 0.09 9.27 13.52
N HIS A 69 -0.31 9.03 12.28
CA HIS A 69 -0.48 10.09 11.29
C HIS A 69 -1.60 11.06 11.73
N GLU A 70 -1.40 12.38 11.58
CA GLU A 70 -2.35 13.40 12.05
C GLU A 70 -3.78 13.21 11.52
N LEU A 71 -3.93 12.76 10.27
CA LEU A 71 -5.25 12.47 9.68
C LEU A 71 -6.00 11.38 10.44
N LEU A 72 -5.32 10.29 10.84
CA LEU A 72 -5.94 9.22 11.62
C LEU A 72 -6.22 9.64 13.06
N ALA A 73 -5.39 10.54 13.61
CA ALA A 73 -5.50 10.98 14.99
C ALA A 73 -6.60 12.03 15.21
N ASN A 74 -6.84 12.89 14.21
CA ASN A 74 -7.67 14.08 14.38
C ASN A 74 -9.03 14.00 13.68
N GLU A 75 -9.17 13.15 12.66
CA GLU A 75 -10.40 13.10 11.85
C GLU A 75 -11.18 11.82 12.10
N THR A 76 -12.51 11.96 12.14
CA THR A 76 -13.45 10.83 12.27
C THR A 76 -14.12 10.48 10.95
N ALA A 77 -14.09 11.39 9.98
CA ALA A 77 -14.65 11.19 8.65
C ALA A 77 -13.85 11.99 7.61
N VAL A 78 -13.81 11.47 6.39
CA VAL A 78 -13.26 12.11 5.20
C VAL A 78 -14.37 12.37 4.20
N ASP A 79 -14.50 13.60 3.71
CA ASP A 79 -15.53 13.93 2.72
C ASP A 79 -15.09 13.56 1.31
N SER A 80 -13.82 13.83 1.00
CA SER A 80 -13.30 13.58 -0.35
C SER A 80 -11.79 13.40 -0.38
N VAL A 81 -11.35 12.63 -1.38
CA VAL A 81 -9.95 12.49 -1.77
C VAL A 81 -9.82 13.00 -3.19
N SER A 82 -8.89 13.93 -3.42
CA SER A 82 -8.56 14.45 -4.75
C SER A 82 -7.16 14.01 -5.15
N PHE A 83 -7.05 13.45 -6.35
CA PHE A 83 -5.76 13.18 -7.00
C PHE A 83 -5.27 14.34 -7.86
N GLN A 84 -6.05 15.42 -7.97
CA GLN A 84 -5.63 16.70 -8.54
C GLN A 84 -4.85 17.48 -7.47
N VAL A 85 -3.53 17.36 -7.48
CA VAL A 85 -2.65 17.90 -6.43
C VAL A 85 -2.11 19.31 -6.75
N SER A 86 -2.26 19.76 -7.99
CA SER A 86 -2.09 21.16 -8.43
C SER A 86 -2.85 21.38 -9.75
N GLU A 87 -2.98 22.61 -10.24
CA GLU A 87 -3.68 22.91 -11.51
C GLU A 87 -3.18 22.05 -12.69
N ASN A 88 -1.86 21.83 -12.76
CA ASN A 88 -1.22 21.13 -13.87
C ASN A 88 -0.86 19.66 -13.55
N ARG A 89 -1.28 19.13 -12.39
CA ARG A 89 -0.89 17.78 -11.97
C ARG A 89 -2.03 17.01 -11.33
N ASN A 90 -2.47 15.98 -12.05
CA ASN A 90 -3.30 14.90 -11.54
C ASN A 90 -2.49 13.60 -11.48
N THR A 91 -2.42 12.96 -10.33
CA THR A 91 -1.64 11.72 -10.17
C THR A 91 -2.27 10.49 -10.83
N LEU A 92 -3.58 10.53 -11.14
CA LEU A 92 -4.24 9.48 -11.93
C LEU A 92 -3.92 9.53 -13.42
N ASN A 93 -3.49 10.68 -13.94
CA ASN A 93 -3.22 10.85 -15.38
C ASN A 93 -1.93 10.16 -15.86
N THR A 94 -1.35 9.31 -15.01
CA THR A 94 -0.15 8.55 -15.33
C THR A 94 -0.47 7.48 -16.39
N LYS A 95 -0.09 7.71 -17.65
CA LYS A 95 -0.19 6.70 -18.72
C LYS A 95 0.93 5.66 -18.58
N ILE A 96 0.65 4.59 -17.84
CA ILE A 96 1.60 3.46 -17.72
C ILE A 96 1.38 2.51 -18.90
N SER A 97 2.28 2.52 -19.88
CA SER A 97 2.28 1.56 -20.99
C SER A 97 3.66 0.92 -21.22
N GLY A 98 3.65 -0.29 -21.77
CA GLY A 98 4.84 -1.08 -22.13
C GLY A 98 5.39 -1.99 -21.02
N LYS A 99 6.08 -3.08 -21.41
CA LYS A 99 6.58 -4.16 -20.51
C LYS A 99 7.48 -3.67 -19.36
N ARG A 100 8.11 -2.51 -19.50
CA ARG A 100 9.00 -1.90 -18.48
C ARG A 100 8.39 -0.71 -17.75
N LYS A 101 7.10 -0.41 -17.99
CA LYS A 101 6.40 0.76 -17.45
C LYS A 101 7.22 2.04 -17.65
N HIS A 102 7.72 2.23 -18.88
CA HIS A 102 8.73 3.24 -19.21
C HIS A 102 8.24 4.66 -18.93
N ASN A 103 6.93 4.89 -19.06
CA ASN A 103 6.28 6.19 -18.87
C ASN A 103 5.62 6.34 -17.47
N ALA A 104 5.96 5.48 -16.51
CA ALA A 104 5.45 5.63 -15.15
C ALA A 104 5.97 6.93 -14.52
N GLN A 105 5.05 7.70 -13.93
CA GLN A 105 5.38 8.92 -13.21
C GLN A 105 6.35 8.60 -12.08
N ARG A 106 7.46 9.34 -12.01
CA ARG A 106 8.36 9.28 -10.85
C ARG A 106 7.82 10.19 -9.75
N VAL A 107 7.84 9.70 -8.52
CA VAL A 107 7.48 10.46 -7.32
C VAL A 107 8.71 10.58 -6.41
N GLN A 108 8.83 11.73 -5.74
CA GLN A 108 9.82 11.95 -4.69
C GLN A 108 9.13 11.89 -3.32
N PRO A 109 9.87 11.70 -2.21
CA PRO A 109 9.29 11.51 -0.89
C PRO A 109 8.26 12.58 -0.48
N ASN A 110 8.51 13.85 -0.82
CA ASN A 110 7.68 14.98 -0.40
C ASN A 110 6.73 15.47 -1.51
N THR A 111 6.64 14.75 -2.62
CA THR A 111 5.75 15.12 -3.72
C THR A 111 4.32 14.75 -3.38
N ALA A 112 3.40 15.73 -3.33
CA ALA A 112 1.98 15.44 -3.05
C ALA A 112 1.41 14.41 -4.04
N ILE A 113 0.70 13.41 -3.54
CA ILE A 113 0.05 12.36 -4.35
C ILE A 113 -1.47 12.39 -4.27
N ALA A 114 -2.02 12.93 -3.17
CA ALA A 114 -3.43 13.17 -2.98
C ALA A 114 -3.64 14.38 -2.06
N ILE A 115 -4.86 14.92 -2.06
CA ILE A 115 -5.35 15.90 -1.09
C ILE A 115 -6.62 15.33 -0.50
N VAL A 116 -6.68 15.26 0.83
CA VAL A 116 -7.83 14.78 1.59
C VAL A 116 -8.53 15.99 2.21
N SER A 117 -9.83 16.10 2.04
CA SER A 117 -10.64 17.17 2.63
C SER A 117 -11.58 16.59 3.68
N CYS A 118 -11.62 17.23 4.86
CA CYS A 118 -12.46 16.84 5.98
C CYS A 118 -13.23 18.07 6.48
N SER A 119 -14.56 17.96 6.59
CA SER A 119 -15.48 19.04 6.93
C SER A 119 -16.02 18.90 8.34
N GLY A 120 -15.16 18.54 9.29
CA GLY A 120 -15.48 18.57 10.72
C GLY A 120 -15.80 19.99 11.20
N GLU A 121 -15.57 20.29 12.48
CA GLU A 121 -15.85 21.63 13.04
C GLU A 121 -15.11 22.76 12.31
N GLN A 122 -13.94 22.45 11.73
CA GLN A 122 -13.22 23.33 10.80
C GLN A 122 -12.85 22.53 9.55
N SER A 123 -13.16 23.07 8.38
CA SER A 123 -12.73 22.48 7.10
C SER A 123 -11.22 22.43 7.04
N LYS A 124 -10.64 21.23 7.11
CA LYS A 124 -9.19 21.00 7.05
C LYS A 124 -8.85 20.16 5.83
N SER A 125 -7.72 20.49 5.21
CA SER A 125 -7.18 19.74 4.07
C SER A 125 -5.81 19.16 4.39
N TYR A 126 -5.63 17.88 4.12
CA TYR A 126 -4.37 17.16 4.30
C TYR A 126 -3.80 16.82 2.94
N LYS A 127 -2.64 17.40 2.60
CA LYS A 127 -1.88 16.93 1.44
C LYS A 127 -1.23 15.62 1.84
N LEU A 128 -1.32 14.55 1.06
CA LEU A 128 -0.62 13.30 1.34
C LEU A 128 0.60 13.15 0.43
N VAL A 129 1.68 12.56 0.93
CA VAL A 129 2.93 12.33 0.20
C VAL A 129 3.34 10.86 0.29
N PRO A 130 4.22 10.35 -0.60
CA PRO A 130 4.57 8.93 -0.60
C PRO A 130 5.59 8.54 0.48
N GLY A 131 6.37 9.48 1.03
CA GLY A 131 7.48 9.20 1.95
C GLY A 131 8.67 8.45 1.30
N VAL A 132 8.54 8.03 0.05
CA VAL A 132 9.54 7.22 -0.67
C VAL A 132 9.74 7.72 -2.11
N HIS A 133 10.92 7.47 -2.67
CA HIS A 133 11.22 7.74 -4.07
C HIS A 133 10.96 6.51 -4.95
N GLY A 134 10.33 6.69 -6.11
CA GLY A 134 10.16 5.58 -7.06
C GLY A 134 9.24 5.89 -8.23
N LYS A 135 8.93 4.85 -9.01
CA LYS A 135 7.91 4.89 -10.05
C LYS A 135 6.55 4.61 -9.42
N LEU A 136 5.61 5.55 -9.54
CA LEU A 136 4.23 5.36 -9.15
C LEU A 136 3.57 4.35 -10.11
N LEU A 137 3.18 3.20 -9.56
CA LEU A 137 2.52 2.13 -10.31
C LEU A 137 1.01 2.26 -10.27
N GLU A 138 0.48 2.69 -9.13
CA GLU A 138 -0.96 2.75 -8.90
C GLU A 138 -1.29 3.76 -7.81
N MET A 139 -2.43 4.44 -7.97
CA MET A 139 -3.12 5.18 -6.91
C MET A 139 -4.42 4.45 -6.62
N ASN A 140 -4.83 4.38 -5.36
CA ASN A 140 -6.08 3.74 -4.98
C ASN A 140 -7.29 4.57 -5.42
N LYS A 141 -7.88 4.22 -6.56
CA LYS A 141 -9.04 4.93 -7.12
C LYS A 141 -10.31 4.72 -6.31
N GLU A 142 -10.39 3.66 -5.50
CA GLU A 142 -11.55 3.39 -4.66
C GLU A 142 -11.79 4.54 -3.67
N LEU A 143 -10.74 5.27 -3.30
CA LEU A 143 -10.82 6.44 -2.42
C LEU A 143 -11.61 7.62 -3.00
N LEU A 144 -11.85 7.66 -4.31
CA LEU A 144 -12.75 8.66 -4.92
C LEU A 144 -14.21 8.43 -4.55
N GLU A 145 -14.60 7.16 -4.43
CA GLU A 145 -15.98 6.75 -4.16
C GLU A 145 -16.19 6.42 -2.68
N ARG A 146 -15.15 5.93 -2.01
CA ARG A 146 -15.15 5.48 -0.61
C ARG A 146 -13.98 6.11 0.17
N PRO A 147 -13.98 7.43 0.37
CA PRO A 147 -12.86 8.16 0.97
C PRO A 147 -12.53 7.71 2.41
N ASN A 148 -13.54 7.27 3.16
CA ASN A 148 -13.37 6.81 4.55
C ASN A 148 -12.54 5.53 4.70
N LEU A 149 -12.26 4.79 3.62
CA LEU A 149 -11.34 3.65 3.67
C LEU A 149 -9.95 4.02 4.19
N ILE A 150 -9.50 5.27 3.98
CA ILE A 150 -8.25 5.80 4.55
C ILE A 150 -8.24 5.68 6.08
N LEU A 151 -9.39 5.86 6.73
CA LEU A 151 -9.52 5.80 8.20
C LEU A 151 -9.89 4.39 8.68
N GLU A 152 -10.85 3.75 8.00
CA GLU A 152 -11.44 2.47 8.41
C GLU A 152 -10.49 1.28 8.27
N ASP A 153 -9.72 1.26 7.18
CA ASP A 153 -8.86 0.13 6.81
C ASP A 153 -7.58 0.63 6.10
N PRO A 154 -6.74 1.44 6.76
CA PRO A 154 -5.61 2.09 6.12
C PRO A 154 -4.60 1.11 5.50
N SER A 155 -4.45 -0.08 6.09
CA SER A 155 -3.40 -1.03 5.70
C SER A 155 -3.79 -1.93 4.52
N GLU A 156 -5.08 -2.19 4.31
CA GLU A 156 -5.56 -3.00 3.19
C GLU A 156 -6.31 -2.14 2.19
N LYS A 157 -7.62 -1.90 2.37
CA LYS A 157 -8.46 -1.22 1.37
C LYS A 157 -8.20 0.28 1.26
N GLY A 158 -7.64 0.88 2.30
CA GLY A 158 -7.32 2.30 2.43
C GLY A 158 -5.90 2.66 2.02
N TYR A 159 -5.15 1.77 1.37
CA TYR A 159 -3.82 2.09 0.87
C TYR A 159 -3.87 3.32 -0.05
N LEU A 160 -2.78 4.09 -0.11
CA LEU A 160 -2.72 5.32 -0.89
C LEU A 160 -2.19 5.06 -2.30
N ALA A 161 -1.07 4.34 -2.38
CA ALA A 161 -0.34 4.15 -3.61
C ALA A 161 0.51 2.88 -3.61
N ILE A 162 0.78 2.36 -4.81
CA ILE A 162 1.77 1.31 -5.05
C ILE A 162 2.93 1.93 -5.81
N ILE A 163 4.14 1.79 -5.28
CA ILE A 163 5.36 2.39 -5.80
C ILE A 163 6.39 1.30 -6.05
N LEU A 164 7.07 1.37 -7.19
CA LEU A 164 8.27 0.60 -7.46
C LEU A 164 9.49 1.49 -7.15
N PRO A 165 10.21 1.25 -6.05
CA PRO A 165 11.42 1.99 -5.74
C PRO A 165 12.48 1.84 -6.83
N ASP A 166 13.36 2.83 -6.91
CA ASP A 166 14.55 2.68 -7.74
C ASP A 166 15.45 1.57 -7.14
N PRO A 167 15.87 0.54 -7.92
CA PRO A 167 16.70 -0.54 -7.39
C PRO A 167 17.97 -0.06 -6.68
N SER A 168 18.52 1.08 -7.10
CA SER A 168 19.71 1.69 -6.48
C SER A 168 19.44 2.29 -5.09
N GLN A 169 18.18 2.54 -4.75
CA GLN A 169 17.75 3.25 -3.53
C GLN A 169 17.08 2.34 -2.50
N VAL A 170 16.86 1.06 -2.81
CA VAL A 170 16.14 0.12 -1.91
C VAL A 170 16.87 -0.05 -0.57
N GLU A 171 18.20 -0.15 -0.58
CA GLU A 171 18.97 -0.30 0.66
C GLU A 171 19.04 1.01 1.46
N ALA A 172 19.08 2.16 0.78
CA ALA A 172 18.96 3.47 1.44
C ALA A 172 17.57 3.66 2.07
N LEU A 173 16.51 3.22 1.39
CA LEU A 173 15.15 3.19 1.92
C LEU A 173 15.07 2.37 3.20
N LYS A 174 15.60 1.14 3.21
CA LYS A 174 15.59 0.30 4.41
C LYS A 174 16.36 0.90 5.59
N LYS A 175 17.41 1.67 5.32
CA LYS A 175 18.23 2.32 6.34
C LYS A 175 17.57 3.57 6.92
N ASN A 176 16.85 4.32 6.10
CA ASN A 176 16.25 5.59 6.50
C ASN A 176 14.83 5.41 7.09
N LEU A 177 14.17 4.29 6.80
CA LEU A 177 12.86 3.97 7.36
C LEU A 177 12.99 3.18 8.65
N LEU A 178 12.16 3.50 9.63
CA LEU A 178 12.14 2.82 10.91
C LEU A 178 11.56 1.41 10.77
N THR A 179 12.07 0.49 11.59
CA THR A 179 11.40 -0.81 11.83
C THR A 179 10.13 -0.59 12.66
N PRO A 180 9.22 -1.58 12.76
CA PRO A 180 8.05 -1.48 13.63
C PRO A 180 8.43 -1.16 15.09
N GLN A 181 9.49 -1.81 15.61
CA GLN A 181 9.97 -1.59 16.97
C GLN A 181 10.49 -0.16 17.16
N ASP A 182 11.35 0.31 16.25
CA ASP A 182 11.91 1.66 16.32
C ASP A 182 10.82 2.74 16.17
N TYR A 183 9.82 2.47 15.33
CA TYR A 183 8.66 3.35 15.15
C TYR A 183 7.82 3.45 16.43
N GLU A 184 7.53 2.34 17.09
CA GLU A 184 6.81 2.35 18.37
C GLU A 184 7.56 3.14 19.45
N GLU A 185 8.88 2.97 19.52
CA GLU A 185 9.72 3.73 20.45
C GLU A 185 9.74 5.22 20.10
N PHE A 186 9.87 5.55 18.81
CA PHE A 186 9.80 6.92 18.31
C PHE A 186 8.48 7.61 18.69
N VAL A 187 7.34 6.93 18.48
CA VAL A 187 6.01 7.45 18.83
C VAL A 187 5.90 7.69 20.34
N LYS A 188 6.34 6.73 21.17
CA LYS A 188 6.31 6.87 22.65
C LYS A 188 7.15 8.07 23.11
N ASN A 189 8.36 8.22 22.58
CA ASN A 189 9.26 9.32 22.95
C ASN A 189 8.71 10.68 22.53
N ARG A 190 8.07 10.76 21.36
CA ARG A 190 7.38 11.96 20.89
C ARG A 190 6.22 12.36 21.82
N SER A 191 5.38 11.41 22.23
CA SER A 191 4.30 11.68 23.19
C SER A 191 4.82 12.18 24.55
N ASN A 192 5.93 11.62 25.03
CA ASN A 192 6.55 12.03 26.30
C ASN A 192 7.23 13.40 26.24
N SER A 193 7.59 13.89 25.05
CA SER A 193 8.25 15.18 24.87
C SER A 193 7.26 16.35 24.72
N VAL A 194 5.97 16.05 24.54
CA VAL A 194 4.88 17.02 24.35
C VAL A 194 4.02 17.16 25.60
N GLY A 195 4.20 16.30 26.62
CA GLY A 195 3.58 16.38 27.94
C GLY A 195 4.47 17.09 28.96
#